data_AF-A0A8T2MUW1-F1
#
_entry.id   AF-A0A8T2MUW1-F1
#
_cell.length_a   1.000
_cell.length_b   1.000
_cell.length_c   1.000
_cell.angle_alpha   90.00
_cell.angle_beta   90.00
_cell.angle_gamma   90.00
#
_symmetry.space_group_name_H-M   'P 1'
#
loop_
_entity.id
_entity.type
_entity.pdbx_description
1 polymer ?
#
loop_
_entity_poly.entity_id
_entity_poly.type
_entity_poly.pdbx_seq_one_letter_code
_entity_poly.pdbx_strand_id
1 'polypeptide(L)'
;MTSSVLPSTRLTCSPSSPQQSNHLTSFLCNGNMPLSCGQERIGIDSKYEQEGKVQFVIDAVYAVAHALHNMHRDLCPERSGICPEMEMAGGKKLLKYIRAVSFNGSAGTSVTFNRNGDAPGRYDLFQYQLSNGSSPGYKLIGQWMDMLQLNVSITAD
;
A
#
# COMPACT_ATOMS: atom_id res chain seq x y z
N MET A 1 16.23 19.61 24.97
CA MET A 1 14.95 19.35 24.28
C MET A 1 14.63 17.87 24.46
N THR A 2 13.71 17.55 25.37
CA THR A 2 13.29 16.18 25.67
C THR A 2 12.23 15.76 24.65
N SER A 3 12.52 14.73 23.86
CA SER A 3 11.55 14.15 22.94
C SER A 3 10.72 13.11 23.70
N SER A 4 9.45 13.41 23.94
CA SER A 4 8.50 12.49 24.59
C SER A 4 8.01 11.49 23.54
N VAL A 5 8.50 10.26 23.60
CA VAL A 5 7.97 9.15 22.79
C VAL A 5 6.64 8.73 23.41
N LEU A 6 5.52 8.95 22.69
CA LEU A 6 4.22 8.38 23.06
C LEU A 6 4.32 6.84 23.04
N PRO A 7 3.78 6.13 24.05
CA PRO A 7 3.86 4.68 24.10
C PRO A 7 3.08 4.09 22.92
N SER A 8 3.77 3.27 22.13
CA SER A 8 3.17 2.48 21.05
C SER A 8 2.31 1.39 21.69
N THR A 9 1.02 1.64 21.84
CA THR A 9 0.06 0.63 22.27
C THR A 9 -0.09 -0.37 21.13
N ARG A 10 0.52 -1.54 21.31
CA ARG A 10 0.46 -2.64 20.35
C ARG A 10 -0.98 -3.17 20.27
N LEU A 11 -1.73 -2.76 19.25
CA LEU A 11 -3.03 -3.33 18.92
C LEU A 11 -2.81 -4.69 18.23
N THR A 12 -3.07 -5.78 18.93
CA THR A 12 -3.06 -7.13 18.34
C THR A 12 -4.50 -7.56 18.05
N CYS A 13 -4.84 -7.72 16.77
CA CYS A 13 -6.07 -8.39 16.35
C CYS A 13 -5.73 -9.82 15.93
N SER A 14 -6.38 -10.80 16.57
CA SER A 14 -6.31 -12.21 16.16
C SER A 14 -7.59 -12.59 15.43
N PRO A 15 -7.53 -13.35 14.32
CA PRO A 15 -8.74 -13.79 13.63
C PRO A 15 -9.45 -14.87 14.45
N SER A 16 -10.73 -14.70 14.75
CA SER A 16 -11.62 -15.79 15.16
C SER A 16 -12.26 -16.45 13.93
N SER A 17 -12.43 -17.76 14.02
CA SER A 17 -12.95 -18.66 12.98
C SER A 17 -14.30 -18.23 12.39
N PRO A 18 -14.62 -18.62 11.14
CA PRO A 18 -15.82 -18.17 10.46
C PRO A 18 -17.04 -18.90 11.02
N GLN A 19 -18.02 -18.16 11.56
CA GLN A 19 -19.38 -18.66 11.68
C GLN A 19 -20.34 -17.81 10.86
N GLN A 20 -21.07 -18.50 9.98
CA GLN A 20 -22.14 -18.01 9.13
C GLN A 20 -23.25 -17.38 9.97
N SER A 21 -23.53 -16.08 9.77
CA SER A 21 -24.86 -15.48 9.86
C SER A 21 -24.81 -13.99 9.48
N ASN A 22 -25.80 -13.55 8.69
CA ASN A 22 -25.89 -12.23 8.04
C ASN A 22 -26.26 -11.08 8.99
N HIS A 23 -25.51 -10.85 10.06
CA HIS A 23 -25.69 -9.65 10.88
C HIS A 23 -24.41 -9.31 11.63
N LEU A 24 -23.85 -8.13 11.33
CA LEU A 24 -22.76 -7.41 12.02
C LEU A 24 -22.06 -8.21 13.12
N THR A 25 -20.92 -8.83 12.80
CA THR A 25 -20.02 -9.45 13.78
C THR A 25 -19.50 -8.37 14.72
N SER A 26 -20.04 -8.32 15.94
CA SER A 26 -19.44 -7.58 17.04
C SER A 26 -18.22 -8.34 17.54
N PHE A 27 -17.06 -7.69 17.51
CA PHE A 27 -15.84 -8.21 18.11
C PHE A 27 -15.76 -7.71 19.56
N LEU A 28 -15.69 -8.63 20.53
CA LEU A 28 -15.50 -8.30 21.94
C LEU A 28 -13.99 -8.26 22.25
N CYS A 29 -13.45 -7.08 22.57
CA CYS A 29 -12.14 -6.95 23.20
C CYS A 29 -12.28 -7.22 24.70
N ASN A 30 -11.43 -8.08 25.27
CA ASN A 30 -11.56 -8.53 26.65
C ASN A 30 -11.23 -7.39 27.65
N GLY A 31 -12.26 -6.90 28.36
CA GLY A 31 -12.20 -5.80 29.32
C GLY A 31 -13.50 -4.98 29.23
N ASN A 32 -14.17 -4.73 30.36
CA ASN A 32 -15.50 -4.09 30.45
C ASN A 32 -15.55 -2.61 30.04
N MET A 33 -15.07 -2.28 28.84
CA MET A 33 -15.28 -0.98 28.20
C MET A 33 -15.70 -1.25 26.75
N PRO A 34 -16.82 -0.69 26.25
CA PRO A 34 -17.19 -0.83 24.85
C PRO A 34 -16.19 -0.03 24.01
N LEU A 35 -15.04 -0.65 23.73
CA LEU A 35 -14.08 -0.19 22.74
C LEU A 35 -14.67 -0.57 21.39
N SER A 36 -15.25 0.42 20.70
CA SER A 36 -15.74 0.32 19.33
C SER A 36 -14.58 0.20 18.34
N CYS A 37 -13.80 -0.88 18.42
CA CYS A 37 -12.84 -1.22 17.38
C CYS A 37 -13.62 -1.60 16.12
N GLY A 38 -13.45 -0.85 15.04
CA GLY A 38 -14.13 -1.07 13.76
C GLY A 38 -14.99 0.10 13.27
N GLN A 39 -15.08 1.19 14.03
CA GLN A 39 -15.67 2.45 13.57
C GLN A 39 -14.63 3.54 13.30
N GLU A 40 -13.33 3.27 13.54
CA GLU A 40 -12.29 4.23 13.22
C GLU A 40 -12.24 4.50 11.71
N ARG A 41 -12.71 5.70 11.33
CA ARG A 41 -12.53 6.24 9.99
C ARG A 41 -11.51 7.35 10.08
N ILE A 42 -10.44 7.23 9.31
CA ILE A 42 -9.58 8.35 8.99
C ILE A 42 -10.40 9.23 8.04
N GLY A 43 -11.20 10.11 8.63
CA GLY A 43 -12.03 11.08 7.90
C GLY A 43 -11.19 12.26 7.42
N ILE A 44 -11.72 12.98 6.44
CA ILE A 44 -11.13 14.22 5.90
C ILE A 44 -10.93 15.27 7.02
N ASP A 45 -11.75 15.20 8.08
CA ASP A 45 -11.69 16.10 9.24
C ASP A 45 -10.69 15.65 10.33
N SER A 46 -9.91 14.59 10.09
CA SER A 46 -8.92 14.11 11.07
C SER A 46 -7.58 14.82 10.93
N LYS A 47 -6.88 15.05 12.05
CA LYS A 47 -5.50 15.58 12.06
C LYS A 47 -4.46 14.54 11.63
N TYR A 48 -4.89 13.42 11.06
CA TYR A 48 -4.00 12.33 10.68
C TYR A 48 -3.38 12.63 9.31
N GLU A 49 -2.05 12.65 9.26
CA GLU A 49 -1.31 12.65 8.01
C GLU A 49 -0.91 11.21 7.66
N GLN A 50 -1.40 10.72 6.53
CA GLN A 50 -1.06 9.38 6.08
C GLN A 50 0.41 9.30 5.66
N GLU A 51 1.09 8.24 6.10
CA GLU A 51 2.44 7.98 5.62
C GLU A 51 2.40 7.74 4.11
N GLY A 52 3.14 8.56 3.35
CA GLY A 52 3.15 8.55 1.88
C GLY A 52 3.66 7.25 1.24
N LYS A 53 4.05 6.25 2.04
CA LYS A 53 4.55 4.95 1.57
C LYS A 53 3.52 3.82 1.68
N VAL A 54 2.36 4.06 2.29
CA VAL A 54 1.31 3.03 2.46
C VAL A 54 0.84 2.48 1.12
N GLN A 55 0.82 3.31 0.07
CA GLN A 55 0.43 2.87 -1.28
C GLN A 55 1.33 1.77 -1.83
N PHE A 56 2.63 1.79 -1.53
CA PHE A 56 3.56 0.72 -1.95
C PHE A 56 3.23 -0.62 -1.30
N VAL A 57 2.76 -0.61 -0.06
CA VAL A 57 2.35 -1.84 0.64
C VAL A 57 1.10 -2.42 0.01
N ILE A 58 0.13 -1.56 -0.30
CA ILE A 58 -1.12 -1.94 -0.99
C ILE A 58 -0.79 -2.57 -2.35
N ASP A 59 -0.02 -1.85 -3.16
CA ASP A 59 0.34 -2.29 -4.51
C ASP A 59 1.16 -3.59 -4.49
N ALA A 60 2.03 -3.80 -3.49
CA ALA A 60 2.78 -5.05 -3.34
C ALA A 60 1.85 -6.25 -3.08
N VAL A 61 0.82 -6.09 -2.24
CA VAL A 61 -0.16 -7.15 -1.98
C VAL A 61 -0.98 -7.45 -3.24
N TYR A 62 -1.41 -6.41 -3.96
CA TYR A 62 -2.13 -6.57 -5.22
C TYR A 62 -1.27 -7.26 -6.30
N ALA A 63 0.03 -6.97 -6.37
CA ALA A 63 0.93 -7.64 -7.30
C ALA A 63 0.96 -9.16 -7.08
N VAL A 64 1.02 -9.61 -5.82
CA VAL A 64 0.96 -11.04 -5.49
C VAL A 64 -0.42 -11.63 -5.83
N ALA A 65 -1.50 -10.90 -5.54
CA ALA A 65 -2.86 -11.34 -5.87
C ALA A 65 -3.06 -11.52 -7.38
N HIS A 66 -2.61 -10.56 -8.20
CA HIS A 66 -2.63 -10.65 -9.66
C HIS A 66 -1.78 -11.81 -10.18
N ALA A 67 -0.60 -12.04 -9.58
CA ALA A 67 0.26 -13.15 -9.96
C ALA A 67 -0.41 -14.51 -9.71
N LEU A 68 -1.00 -14.70 -8.52
CA LEU A 68 -1.73 -15.90 -8.16
C LEU A 68 -2.98 -16.10 -9.04
N HIS A 69 -3.68 -15.01 -9.37
CA HIS A 69 -4.83 -15.06 -10.25
C HIS A 69 -4.45 -15.53 -11.66
N ASN A 70 -3.38 -14.98 -12.24
CA ASN A 70 -2.90 -15.39 -13.56
C ASN A 70 -2.42 -16.84 -13.55
N MET A 71 -1.69 -17.23 -12.50
CA MET A 71 -1.24 -18.60 -12.31
C MET A 71 -2.38 -19.60 -12.18
N HIS A 72 -3.43 -19.25 -11.44
CA HIS A 72 -4.62 -20.07 -11.30
C HIS A 72 -5.33 -20.23 -12.65
N ARG A 73 -5.50 -19.16 -13.43
CA ARG A 73 -6.12 -19.22 -14.76
C ARG A 73 -5.37 -20.13 -15.72
N ASP A 74 -4.04 -20.17 -15.63
CA ASP A 74 -3.20 -21.00 -16.49
C ASP A 74 -3.18 -22.48 -16.07
N LEU A 75 -3.13 -22.77 -14.77
CA LEU A 75 -2.91 -24.12 -14.25
C LEU A 75 -4.20 -24.83 -13.82
N CYS A 76 -5.25 -24.07 -13.51
CA CYS A 76 -6.50 -24.59 -12.98
C CYS A 76 -7.69 -24.11 -13.85
N PRO A 77 -7.70 -24.34 -15.18
CA PRO A 77 -8.84 -23.96 -16.00
C PRO A 77 -10.10 -24.69 -15.50
N GLU A 78 -11.23 -23.98 -15.38
CA GLU A 78 -12.54 -24.50 -14.97
C GLU A 78 -12.67 -25.01 -13.51
N ARG A 79 -11.66 -24.81 -12.65
CA ARG A 79 -11.75 -25.15 -11.22
C ARG A 79 -11.79 -23.89 -10.37
N SER A 80 -12.62 -23.87 -9.34
CA SER A 80 -12.53 -22.87 -8.27
C SER A 80 -11.56 -23.31 -7.19
N GLY A 81 -10.68 -22.41 -6.74
CA GLY A 81 -9.73 -22.67 -5.67
C GLY A 81 -8.43 -23.31 -6.14
N ILE A 82 -7.55 -23.69 -5.21
CA ILE A 82 -6.21 -24.17 -5.55
C ILE A 82 -6.29 -25.60 -6.09
N CYS A 83 -5.71 -25.84 -7.28
CA CYS A 83 -5.56 -27.17 -7.85
C CYS A 83 -4.18 -27.77 -7.55
N PRO A 84 -4.01 -29.12 -7.66
CA PRO A 84 -2.74 -29.78 -7.33
C PRO A 84 -1.53 -29.23 -8.11
N GLU A 85 -1.72 -28.80 -9.36
CA GLU A 85 -0.64 -28.21 -10.14
C GLU A 85 -0.14 -26.88 -9.58
N MET A 86 -1.05 -26.07 -9.04
CA MET A 86 -0.73 -24.80 -8.40
C MET A 86 -0.11 -25.03 -7.02
N GLU A 87 -0.59 -26.04 -6.27
CA GLU A 87 -0.03 -26.43 -4.97
C GLU A 87 1.42 -26.92 -5.10
N MET A 88 1.73 -27.69 -6.15
CA MET A 88 3.09 -28.16 -6.45
C MET A 88 3.98 -27.13 -7.14
N ALA A 89 3.43 -25.99 -7.57
CA ALA A 89 4.12 -25.11 -8.51
C ALA A 89 5.39 -24.43 -7.95
N GLY A 90 5.53 -24.33 -6.64
CA GLY A 90 6.72 -23.81 -5.98
C GLY A 90 7.06 -22.34 -6.31
N GLY A 91 8.04 -21.80 -5.59
CA GLY A 91 8.39 -20.37 -5.69
C GLY A 91 8.92 -19.94 -7.07
N LYS A 92 9.65 -20.82 -7.77
CA LYS A 92 10.23 -20.48 -9.09
C LYS A 92 9.17 -20.27 -10.18
N LYS A 93 8.07 -21.03 -10.14
CA LYS A 93 6.96 -20.86 -11.09
C LYS A 93 6.16 -19.62 -10.73
N LEU A 94 5.83 -19.44 -9.44
CA LEU A 94 5.16 -18.23 -8.95
C LEU A 94 5.93 -16.95 -9.27
N LEU A 95 7.26 -16.94 -9.12
CA LEU A 95 8.11 -15.78 -9.43
C LEU A 95 7.98 -15.33 -10.90
N LYS A 96 7.76 -16.26 -11.84
CA LYS A 96 7.50 -15.90 -13.24
C LYS A 96 6.20 -15.12 -13.39
N TYR A 97 5.16 -15.53 -12.67
CA TYR A 97 3.88 -14.82 -12.66
C TYR A 97 3.99 -13.45 -11.99
N ILE A 98 4.71 -13.35 -10.87
CA ILE A 98 4.95 -12.06 -10.19
C ILE A 98 5.65 -11.08 -11.14
N ARG A 99 6.70 -11.51 -11.85
CA ARG A 99 7.42 -10.64 -12.79
C ARG A 99 6.63 -10.23 -14.02
N ALA A 100 5.56 -10.95 -14.34
CA ALA A 100 4.72 -10.70 -15.51
C ALA A 100 3.47 -9.85 -15.20
N VAL A 101 3.24 -9.44 -13.95
CA VAL A 101 2.07 -8.62 -13.62
C VAL A 101 2.19 -7.22 -14.20
N SER A 102 1.05 -6.71 -14.66
CA SER A 102 0.87 -5.33 -15.09
C SER A 102 -0.55 -4.90 -14.76
N PHE A 103 -0.69 -3.90 -13.88
CA PHE A 103 -1.99 -3.37 -13.46
C PHE A 103 -1.84 -1.92 -13.01
N ASN A 104 -2.95 -1.18 -12.92
CA ASN A 104 -2.97 0.16 -12.34
C ASN A 104 -3.10 0.06 -10.82
N GLY A 105 -2.11 0.59 -10.11
CA GLY A 105 -2.07 0.64 -8.65
C GLY A 105 -3.08 1.63 -8.07
N SER A 106 -3.17 1.64 -6.75
CA SER A 106 -4.10 2.47 -5.97
C SER A 106 -3.92 3.97 -6.20
N ALA A 107 -2.72 4.40 -6.60
CA ALA A 107 -2.37 5.78 -6.94
C ALA A 107 -2.72 6.18 -8.40
N GLY A 108 -3.31 5.26 -9.19
CA GLY A 108 -3.48 5.45 -10.63
C GLY A 108 -2.20 5.26 -11.45
N THR A 109 -1.12 4.78 -10.82
CA THR A 109 0.17 4.54 -11.48
C THR A 109 0.30 3.07 -11.87
N SER A 110 0.84 2.79 -13.07
CA SER A 110 1.08 1.41 -13.50
C SER A 110 2.16 0.75 -12.64
N VAL A 111 1.84 -0.43 -12.11
CA VAL A 111 2.73 -1.34 -11.39
C VAL A 111 3.20 -2.42 -12.37
N THR A 112 4.51 -2.44 -12.63
CA THR A 112 5.18 -3.39 -13.54
C THR A 112 6.56 -3.72 -13.00
N PHE A 113 7.15 -4.82 -13.49
CA PHE A 113 8.49 -5.24 -13.12
C PHE A 113 9.38 -5.44 -14.34
N ASN A 114 10.65 -5.04 -14.22
CA ASN A 114 11.68 -5.33 -15.22
C ASN A 114 12.17 -6.80 -15.11
N ARG A 115 13.14 -7.18 -15.95
CA ARG A 115 13.72 -8.55 -15.94
C ARG A 115 14.35 -8.95 -14.61
N ASN A 116 14.86 -7.98 -13.83
CA ASN A 116 15.46 -8.22 -12.52
C ASN A 116 14.37 -8.36 -11.43
N GLY A 117 13.20 -7.76 -11.65
CA GLY A 117 12.11 -7.69 -10.68
C GLY A 117 11.94 -6.30 -10.06
N ASP A 118 12.59 -5.27 -10.60
CA ASP A 118 12.47 -3.90 -10.10
C ASP A 118 11.30 -3.19 -10.75
N ALA A 119 10.57 -2.41 -9.96
CA ALA A 119 9.57 -1.48 -10.46
C ALA A 119 10.23 -0.20 -11.02
N PRO A 120 9.62 0.48 -12.00
CA PRO A 120 10.12 1.77 -12.49
C PRO A 120 10.18 2.79 -11.35
N GLY A 121 11.30 3.52 -11.29
CA GLY A 121 11.53 4.55 -10.28
C GLY A 121 10.64 5.77 -10.51
N ARG A 122 10.13 6.35 -9.42
CA ARG A 122 9.34 7.58 -9.44
C ARG A 122 9.74 8.42 -8.23
N TYR A 123 10.10 9.68 -8.45
CA TYR A 123 10.54 10.58 -7.41
C TYR A 123 9.83 11.92 -7.52
N ASP A 124 9.33 12.38 -6.38
CA ASP A 124 8.93 13.76 -6.20
C ASP A 124 10.14 14.57 -5.71
N LEU A 125 10.44 15.66 -6.39
CA LEU A 125 11.57 16.53 -6.07
C LEU A 125 11.08 17.68 -5.19
N PHE A 126 11.59 17.76 -3.98
CA PHE A 126 11.28 18.82 -3.05
C PHE A 126 12.48 19.74 -2.85
N GLN A 127 12.19 21.04 -2.72
CA GLN A 127 13.18 22.05 -2.33
C GLN A 127 12.71 22.74 -1.05
N TYR A 128 13.62 22.88 -0.09
CA TYR A 128 13.37 23.70 1.09
C TYR A 128 13.50 25.18 0.73
N GLN A 129 12.48 25.98 1.06
CA GLN A 129 12.45 27.41 0.73
C GLN A 129 12.15 28.24 1.98
N LEU A 130 12.90 29.32 2.14
CA LEU A 130 12.71 30.36 3.15
C LEU A 130 12.03 31.54 2.44
N SER A 131 10.73 31.73 2.62
CA SER A 131 10.02 32.83 1.97
C SER A 131 9.78 33.98 2.95
N ASN A 132 10.03 35.21 2.51
CA ASN A 132 9.68 36.42 3.25
C ASN A 132 8.16 36.67 3.16
N GLY A 133 7.36 35.91 3.90
CA GLY A 133 5.91 36.09 3.97
C GLY A 133 5.09 34.80 4.11
N SER A 134 5.65 33.64 3.79
CA SER A 134 5.05 32.33 4.07
C SER A 134 5.95 31.49 4.98
N SER A 135 5.35 30.59 5.76
CA SER A 135 6.10 29.65 6.60
C SER A 135 7.15 28.89 5.79
N PRO A 136 8.40 28.80 6.26
CA PRO A 136 9.45 28.08 5.56
C PRO A 136 9.15 26.58 5.53
N GLY A 137 9.47 25.92 4.43
CA GLY A 137 9.11 24.52 4.24
C GLY A 137 9.54 23.91 2.92
N TYR A 138 9.34 22.60 2.80
CA TYR A 138 9.57 21.87 1.56
C TYR A 138 8.44 22.13 0.57
N LYS A 139 8.79 22.61 -0.62
CA LYS A 139 7.87 22.76 -1.75
C LYS A 139 8.21 21.76 -2.83
N LEU A 140 7.18 21.17 -3.42
CA LEU A 140 7.32 20.32 -4.60
C LEU A 140 7.78 21.20 -5.78
N ILE A 141 8.93 20.89 -6.36
CA ILE A 141 9.52 21.63 -7.48
C ILE A 141 9.56 20.80 -8.77
N GLY A 142 9.23 19.51 -8.71
CA GLY A 142 9.25 18.67 -9.90
C GLY A 142 9.01 17.20 -9.61
N GLN A 143 9.02 16.41 -10.68
CA GLN A 143 8.88 14.96 -10.64
C GLN A 143 9.85 14.32 -11.64
N TRP A 144 10.33 13.12 -11.30
CA TRP A 144 11.14 12.28 -12.18
C TRP A 144 10.54 10.88 -12.24
N MET A 145 10.31 10.37 -13.44
CA MET A 145 9.95 8.97 -13.67
C MET A 145 10.86 8.40 -14.76
N ASP A 146 10.56 8.70 -16.02
CA ASP A 146 11.46 8.44 -17.16
C ASP A 146 12.14 9.74 -17.62
N MET A 147 11.46 10.87 -17.44
CA MET A 147 11.92 12.21 -17.80
C MET A 147 11.78 13.14 -16.59
N LEU A 148 12.73 14.05 -16.44
CA LEU A 148 12.67 15.12 -15.44
C LEU A 148 11.67 16.19 -15.86
N GLN A 149 10.75 16.53 -14.97
CA GLN A 149 9.86 17.68 -15.10
C GLN A 149 10.11 18.60 -13.91
N LEU A 150 10.60 19.80 -14.17
CA LEU A 150 10.92 20.79 -13.14
C LEU A 150 10.05 22.05 -13.35
N ASN A 151 9.52 22.58 -12.25
CA ASN A 151 8.85 23.86 -12.24
C ASN A 151 9.80 24.96 -11.75
N VAL A 152 10.51 25.57 -12.70
CA VAL A 152 11.55 26.57 -12.42
C VAL A 152 10.98 27.85 -11.82
N SER A 153 9.71 28.18 -12.08
CA SER A 153 9.07 29.39 -11.50
C SER A 153 8.93 29.32 -9.98
N ILE A 154 8.99 28.12 -9.40
CA ILE A 154 8.92 27.91 -7.95
C ILE A 154 10.33 27.96 -7.33
N THR A 155 11.39 27.78 -8.13
CA THR A 155 12.78 27.61 -7.63
C THR A 155 13.55 28.92 -7.40
N ALA A 156 12.96 30.08 -7.68
CA ALA A 156 13.63 31.37 -7.58
C ALA A 156 12.81 32.38 -6.76
N ASP A 157 13.30 32.64 -5.54
CA ASP A 157 13.36 33.95 -4.87
C ASP A 157 14.63 33.96 -4.00
#